data_AF-A0A937R2H7-F1
#
_entry.id   AF-A0A937R2H7-F1
#
_cell.length_a   1.000
_cell.length_b   1.000
_cell.length_c   1.000
_cell.angle_alpha   90.00
_cell.angle_beta   90.00
_cell.angle_gamma   90.00
#
_symmetry.space_group_name_H-M   'P 1'
#
loop_
_entity.id
_entity.type
_entity.pdbx_description
1 polymer ?
#
loop_
_entity_poly.entity_id
_entity_poly.type
_entity_poly.pdbx_seq_one_letter_code
_entity_poly.pdbx_strand_id
1 'polypeptide(L)'
;LLQKSWGTAVRGSIIAAYSDMMPLKDPATGRTVHIAGVQGRIERGGKDKKYRRDTFFGWYAGGSYLIRESDRSYRLKEVNGRWAPGKPKLVAPRASVVSPFPDDAGGQVYFAGFDANFFPALDTAWVFRAPVETVLSAAP
;
A
#
# COMPACT_ATOMS: atom_id res chain seq x y z
N LEU A 1 -3.60 -14.48 -1.43
CA LEU A 1 -2.90 -13.51 -0.57
C LEU A 1 -3.82 -12.40 -0.06
N LEU A 2 -4.27 -11.47 -0.91
CA LEU A 2 -5.04 -10.27 -0.50
C LEU A 2 -6.26 -10.55 0.38
N GLN A 3 -7.14 -11.48 -0.02
CA GLN A 3 -8.34 -11.81 0.77
C GLN A 3 -8.02 -12.28 2.19
N LYS A 4 -6.94 -13.06 2.32
CA LYS A 4 -6.45 -13.57 3.61
C LYS A 4 -5.93 -12.42 4.47
N SER A 5 -5.11 -11.54 3.90
CA SER A 5 -4.53 -10.40 4.61
C SER A 5 -5.57 -9.36 5.04
N TRP A 6 -6.49 -9.00 4.14
CA TRP A 6 -7.55 -8.02 4.44
C TRP A 6 -8.71 -8.61 5.26
N GLY A 7 -8.75 -9.93 5.43
CA GLY A 7 -9.85 -10.62 6.13
C GLY A 7 -11.20 -10.45 5.44
N THR A 8 -11.21 -10.24 4.12
CA THR A 8 -12.43 -9.98 3.37
C THR A 8 -12.30 -10.39 1.90
N ALA A 9 -13.41 -10.73 1.27
CA ALA A 9 -13.42 -11.13 -0.13
C ALA A 9 -13.08 -9.93 -1.04
N VAL A 10 -12.26 -10.18 -2.06
CA VAL A 10 -12.03 -9.20 -3.13
C VAL A 10 -13.11 -9.43 -4.17
N ARG A 11 -14.03 -8.47 -4.27
CA ARG A 11 -15.27 -8.60 -5.06
C ARG A 11 -15.14 -7.97 -6.44
N GLY A 12 -14.04 -7.26 -6.72
CA GLY A 12 -13.82 -6.56 -7.98
C GLY A 12 -12.36 -6.59 -8.43
N SER A 13 -11.98 -5.57 -9.18
CA SER A 13 -10.66 -5.47 -9.78
C SER A 13 -9.55 -5.35 -8.75
N ILE A 14 -8.39 -5.89 -9.12
CA ILE A 14 -7.11 -5.68 -8.45
C ILE A 14 -6.27 -4.84 -9.41
N ILE A 15 -5.64 -3.80 -8.88
CA ILE A 15 -4.73 -2.92 -9.61
C ILE A 15 -3.40 -3.00 -8.85
N ALA A 16 -2.39 -3.61 -9.46
CA ALA A 16 -1.08 -3.81 -8.84
C ALA A 16 0.00 -3.43 -9.84
N ALA A 17 1.17 -3.01 -9.34
CA ALA A 17 2.32 -2.66 -10.17
C ALA A 17 1.99 -1.65 -11.30
N TYR A 18 1.12 -0.70 -10.99
CA TYR A 18 0.91 0.50 -11.83
C TYR A 18 2.03 1.54 -11.69
N SER A 19 3.03 1.19 -10.88
CA SER A 19 4.25 1.92 -10.59
C SER A 19 5.39 0.92 -10.60
N ASP A 20 6.62 1.40 -10.72
CA ASP A 20 7.80 0.53 -10.71
C ASP A 20 7.81 -0.40 -9.49
N MET A 21 8.21 -1.65 -9.72
CA MET A 21 8.57 -2.56 -8.65
C MET A 21 9.91 -2.09 -8.09
N MET A 22 9.89 -1.18 -7.12
CA MET A 22 11.10 -0.53 -6.62
C MET A 22 11.98 -1.54 -5.87
N PRO A 23 13.25 -1.70 -6.24
CA PRO A 23 14.17 -2.55 -5.50
C PRO A 23 14.50 -1.94 -4.13
N LEU A 24 14.54 -2.77 -3.10
CA LEU A 24 15.03 -2.41 -1.77
C LEU A 24 16.00 -3.49 -1.29
N LYS A 25 17.14 -3.05 -0.75
CA LYS A 25 18.07 -3.96 -0.07
C LYS A 25 17.59 -4.19 1.36
N ASP A 26 17.32 -5.43 1.70
CA ASP A 26 16.96 -5.84 3.06
C ASP A 26 18.20 -5.74 3.97
N PRO A 27 18.21 -4.84 4.97
CA PRO A 27 19.36 -4.71 5.87
C PRO A 27 19.57 -5.94 6.75
N ALA A 28 18.54 -6.75 7.01
CA ALA A 28 18.64 -7.94 7.84
C ALA A 28 19.26 -9.14 7.09
N THR A 29 19.00 -9.26 5.78
CA THR A 29 19.45 -10.41 4.98
C THR A 29 20.45 -10.07 3.87
N GLY A 30 20.64 -8.79 3.58
CA GLY A 30 21.47 -8.29 2.47
C GLY A 30 20.86 -8.49 1.08
N ARG A 31 19.70 -9.15 0.97
CA ARG A 31 19.06 -9.50 -0.31
C ARG A 31 18.28 -8.32 -0.87
N THR A 32 18.19 -8.25 -2.19
CA THR A 32 17.29 -7.31 -2.87
C THR A 32 15.89 -7.91 -2.99
N VAL A 33 14.90 -7.23 -2.42
CA VAL A 33 13.47 -7.47 -2.65
C VAL A 33 12.90 -6.36 -3.52
N HIS A 34 11.68 -6.53 -4.02
CA HIS A 34 10.99 -5.48 -4.77
C HIS A 34 9.66 -5.15 -4.12
N ILE A 35 9.34 -3.86 -4.00
CA ILE A 35 8.05 -3.41 -3.47
C ILE A 35 7.19 -2.79 -4.56
N ALA A 36 5.88 -3.03 -4.46
CA ALA A 36 4.92 -2.49 -5.42
C ALA A 36 3.58 -2.20 -4.74
N GLY A 37 2.99 -1.04 -5.03
CA GLY A 37 1.65 -0.70 -4.58
C GLY A 37 0.59 -1.67 -5.13
N VAL A 38 -0.42 -1.96 -4.30
CA VAL A 38 -1.59 -2.74 -4.71
C VAL A 38 -2.87 -2.12 -4.16
N GLN A 39 -3.86 -2.04 -5.03
CA GLN A 39 -5.20 -1.62 -4.73
C GLN A 39 -6.17 -2.75 -5.09
N GLY A 40 -7.23 -2.92 -4.29
CA GLY A 40 -8.26 -3.91 -4.57
C GLY A 40 -9.65 -3.41 -4.20
N ARG A 41 -10.64 -3.77 -5.02
CA ARG A 41 -12.04 -3.44 -4.77
C ARG A 41 -12.70 -4.56 -3.95
N ILE A 42 -13.03 -4.25 -2.70
CA ILE A 42 -13.65 -5.20 -1.76
C ILE A 42 -15.16 -5.03 -1.66
N GLU A 43 -15.70 -3.89 -2.12
CA GLU A 43 -17.13 -3.66 -2.25
C GLU A 43 -17.50 -3.02 -3.60
N ARG A 44 -18.60 -3.48 -4.20
CA ARG A 44 -19.21 -2.84 -5.37
C ARG A 44 -20.39 -1.95 -4.95
N GLY A 45 -20.70 -0.96 -5.78
CA GLY A 45 -21.81 -0.02 -5.59
C GLY A 45 -21.60 1.27 -6.39
N GLY A 46 -22.65 2.09 -6.42
CA GLY A 46 -22.63 3.46 -6.94
C GLY A 46 -22.42 4.51 -5.84
N LYS A 47 -22.47 5.79 -6.22
CA LYS A 47 -22.15 6.93 -5.34
C LYS A 47 -23.02 7.01 -4.08
N ASP A 48 -24.27 6.54 -4.15
CA ASP A 48 -25.24 6.63 -3.04
C ASP A 48 -25.15 5.45 -2.06
N LYS A 49 -24.26 4.48 -2.31
CA LYS A 49 -24.07 3.35 -1.40
C LYS A 49 -23.34 3.81 -0.13
N LYS A 50 -23.81 3.32 1.02
CA LYS A 50 -23.03 3.35 2.26
C LYS A 50 -21.95 2.27 2.22
N TYR A 51 -20.69 2.69 2.16
CA TYR A 51 -19.53 1.80 2.14
C TYR A 51 -18.96 1.56 3.55
N ARG A 52 -18.16 0.49 3.69
CA ARG A 52 -17.39 0.23 4.92
C ARG A 52 -16.40 1.35 5.18
N ARG A 53 -16.09 1.56 6.47
CA ARG A 53 -15.19 2.63 6.92
C ARG A 53 -13.74 2.45 6.44
N ASP A 54 -13.31 1.22 6.21
CA ASP A 54 -11.98 0.87 5.70
C ASP A 54 -11.88 0.94 4.17
N THR A 55 -12.80 1.67 3.52
CA THR A 55 -12.81 1.84 2.07
C THR A 55 -12.99 3.29 1.64
N PHE A 56 -12.57 3.56 0.42
CA PHE A 56 -12.94 4.72 -0.38
C PHE A 56 -13.78 4.24 -1.57
N PHE A 57 -15.10 4.47 -1.49
CA PHE A 57 -16.07 3.98 -2.47
C PHE A 57 -15.91 2.48 -2.81
N GLY A 58 -15.59 1.67 -1.79
CA GLY A 58 -15.43 0.21 -1.90
C GLY A 58 -14.04 -0.28 -2.31
N TRP A 59 -13.11 0.62 -2.56
CA TRP A 59 -11.68 0.32 -2.67
C TRP A 59 -11.04 0.26 -1.29
N TYR A 60 -10.28 -0.80 -1.01
CA TYR A 60 -9.61 -0.94 0.28
C TYR A 60 -8.65 0.22 0.55
N ALA A 61 -8.72 0.79 1.76
CA ALA A 61 -8.04 2.04 2.12
C ALA A 61 -6.86 1.85 3.10
N GLY A 62 -6.28 0.64 3.15
CA GLY A 62 -5.16 0.32 4.04
C GLY A 62 -3.77 0.63 3.49
N GLY A 63 -3.63 1.25 2.32
CA GLY A 63 -2.31 1.60 1.76
C GLY A 63 -1.47 0.36 1.46
N SER A 64 -2.07 -0.66 0.86
CA SER A 64 -1.42 -1.96 0.70
C SER A 64 -0.29 -1.96 -0.33
N TYR A 65 0.82 -2.62 0.01
CA TYR A 65 1.94 -2.86 -0.89
C TYR A 65 2.41 -4.32 -0.78
N LEU A 66 2.83 -4.85 -1.92
CA LEU A 66 3.44 -6.17 -2.04
C LEU A 66 4.94 -6.04 -1.81
N ILE A 67 5.51 -7.07 -1.19
CA ILE A 67 6.95 -7.30 -1.13
C ILE A 67 7.18 -8.62 -1.86
N ARG A 68 7.90 -8.54 -2.98
CA ARG A 68 8.28 -9.67 -3.81
C ARG A 68 9.69 -10.12 -3.42
N GLU A 69 9.76 -11.34 -2.93
CA GLU A 69 10.99 -11.99 -2.50
C GLU A 69 11.80 -12.53 -3.70
N SER A 70 13.06 -12.88 -3.47
CA SER A 70 13.97 -13.43 -4.51
C SER A 70 13.48 -14.76 -5.07
N ASP A 71 12.79 -15.56 -4.26
CA ASP A 71 12.17 -16.84 -4.65
C ASP A 71 10.81 -16.67 -5.36
N ARG A 72 10.44 -15.42 -5.68
CA ARG A 72 9.17 -15.03 -6.33
C ARG A 72 7.94 -15.22 -5.44
N SER A 73 8.11 -15.52 -4.16
CA SER A 73 7.03 -15.43 -3.18
C SER A 73 6.66 -13.98 -2.92
N TYR A 74 5.44 -13.78 -2.40
CA TYR A 74 4.92 -12.46 -2.08
C TYR A 74 4.36 -12.44 -0.68
N ARG A 75 4.62 -11.33 0.00
CA ARG A 75 3.92 -10.95 1.23
C ARG A 75 3.32 -9.56 1.07
N LEU A 76 2.34 -9.27 1.92
CA LEU A 76 1.56 -8.04 1.86
C LEU A 76 1.77 -7.26 3.15
N LYS A 77 1.94 -5.95 3.02
CA LYS A 77 1.96 -5.02 4.14
C LYS A 77 1.12 -3.78 3.82
N GLU A 78 0.88 -2.97 4.85
CA GLU A 78 0.09 -1.75 4.79
C GLU A 78 0.93 -0.56 5.23
N VAL A 79 0.90 0.53 4.46
CA VAL A 79 1.49 1.80 4.87
C VAL A 79 0.78 2.26 6.14
N ASN A 80 1.56 2.70 7.13
CA ASN A 80 1.05 3.06 8.46
C ASN A 80 0.41 1.87 9.22
N GLY A 81 0.79 0.64 8.87
CA GLY A 81 0.29 -0.61 9.45
C GLY A 81 -1.19 -0.84 9.19
N ARG A 82 -1.73 -1.94 9.75
CA ARG A 82 -3.13 -2.32 9.50
C ARG A 82 -4.12 -1.18 9.74
N TRP A 83 -5.04 -0.96 8.80
CA TRP A 83 -6.08 0.06 8.97
C TRP A 83 -6.96 -0.21 10.20
N ALA A 84 -7.29 0.86 10.93
CA ALA A 84 -8.20 0.85 12.06
C ALA A 84 -9.00 2.17 12.10
N PRO A 85 -10.18 2.21 12.75
CA PRO A 85 -10.92 3.46 12.96
C PRO A 85 -10.03 4.55 13.56
N GLY A 86 -10.08 5.75 13.00
CA GLY A 86 -9.22 6.88 13.38
C GLY A 86 -7.95 7.04 12.53
N LYS A 87 -7.51 5.99 11.80
CA LYS A 87 -6.44 6.13 10.82
C LYS A 87 -6.93 6.75 9.51
N PRO A 88 -6.06 7.49 8.79
CA PRO A 88 -6.40 8.01 7.48
C PRO A 88 -6.68 6.88 6.49
N LYS A 89 -7.48 7.20 5.46
CA LYS A 89 -7.73 6.30 4.33
C LYS A 89 -6.58 6.43 3.34
N LEU A 90 -5.72 5.43 3.27
CA LEU A 90 -4.58 5.40 2.35
C LEU A 90 -4.98 4.57 1.13
N VAL A 91 -5.57 5.23 0.14
CA VAL A 91 -6.08 4.56 -1.06
C VAL A 91 -5.02 4.61 -2.14
N ALA A 92 -4.85 3.47 -2.84
CA ALA A 92 -4.02 3.36 -4.03
C ALA A 92 -2.58 3.88 -3.86
N PRO A 93 -1.69 3.11 -3.21
CA PRO A 93 -0.26 3.43 -3.25
C PRO A 93 0.23 3.43 -4.71
N ARG A 94 0.67 4.59 -5.20
CA ARG A 94 1.08 4.83 -6.60
C ARG A 94 2.52 5.31 -6.73
N ALA A 95 3.20 5.63 -5.64
CA ALA A 95 4.60 5.96 -5.67
C ALA A 95 5.29 5.43 -4.43
N SER A 96 6.50 4.94 -4.63
CA SER A 96 7.44 4.62 -3.56
C SER A 96 8.84 4.97 -4.02
N VAL A 97 9.62 5.62 -3.16
CA VAL A 97 11.00 6.01 -3.47
C VAL A 97 11.87 5.89 -2.22
N VAL A 98 13.10 5.40 -2.35
CA VAL A 98 14.13 5.57 -1.31
C VAL A 98 14.40 7.06 -1.17
N SER A 99 14.51 7.55 0.07
CA SER A 99 14.69 8.97 0.31
C SER A 99 15.87 9.54 -0.46
N PRO A 100 15.66 10.64 -1.21
CA PRO A 100 16.76 11.36 -1.85
C PRO A 100 17.43 12.37 -0.89
N PHE A 101 16.91 12.54 0.33
CA PHE A 101 17.39 13.55 1.26
C PHE A 101 18.63 13.07 2.01
N PRO A 102 19.71 13.89 2.10
CA PRO A 102 20.93 13.52 2.81
C PRO A 102 20.70 13.10 4.26
N ASP A 103 19.80 13.80 4.96
CA ASP A 103 19.49 13.55 6.38
C ASP A 103 18.87 12.17 6.64
N ASP A 104 18.24 11.58 5.62
CA ASP A 104 17.67 10.24 5.72
C ASP A 104 18.69 9.14 5.40
N ALA A 105 19.88 9.50 4.88
CA ALA A 105 21.00 8.61 4.56
C ALA A 105 20.61 7.34 3.76
N GLY A 106 19.59 7.43 2.91
CA GLY A 106 19.03 6.29 2.17
C GLY A 106 18.31 5.24 3.04
N GLY A 107 18.15 5.49 4.35
CA GLY A 107 17.49 4.59 5.31
C GLY A 107 15.97 4.76 5.41
N GLN A 108 15.38 5.67 4.63
CA GLN A 108 13.95 5.93 4.63
C GLN A 108 13.33 5.64 3.26
N VAL A 109 12.07 5.22 3.27
CA VAL A 109 11.22 5.10 2.08
C VAL A 109 10.03 6.04 2.22
N TYR A 110 9.78 6.81 1.18
CA TYR A 110 8.54 7.57 1.04
C TYR A 110 7.54 6.76 0.22
N PHE A 111 6.32 6.68 0.72
CA PHE A 111 5.16 6.16 0.00
C PHE A 111 4.21 7.31 -0.27
N ALA A 112 3.60 7.31 -1.45
CA ALA A 112 2.53 8.22 -1.77
C ALA A 112 1.46 7.53 -2.61
N GLY A 113 0.27 8.12 -2.62
CA GLY A 113 -0.82 7.55 -3.38
C GLY A 113 -2.05 8.43 -3.40
N PHE A 114 -2.87 8.16 -4.40
CA PHE A 114 -4.29 8.39 -4.47
C PHE A 114 -4.75 8.06 -5.90
N ASP A 115 -5.88 7.40 -6.01
CA ASP A 115 -6.59 7.23 -7.28
C ASP A 115 -8.09 7.29 -6.97
N ALA A 116 -8.75 8.28 -7.55
CA ALA A 116 -10.17 8.53 -7.30
C ALA A 116 -11.07 7.42 -7.89
N ASN A 117 -10.57 6.60 -8.83
CA ASN A 117 -11.33 5.51 -9.46
C ASN A 117 -12.69 5.99 -9.99
N PHE A 118 -12.72 7.14 -10.65
CA PHE A 118 -13.92 7.82 -11.17
C PHE A 118 -14.92 8.31 -10.11
N PHE A 119 -14.55 8.32 -8.83
CA PHE A 119 -15.29 8.99 -7.75
C PHE A 119 -14.74 10.40 -7.51
N PRO A 120 -15.45 11.27 -6.76
CA PRO A 120 -14.93 12.59 -6.40
C PRO A 120 -13.62 12.50 -5.59
N ALA A 121 -12.65 13.35 -5.93
CA ALA A 121 -11.46 13.56 -5.11
C ALA A 121 -11.79 14.53 -3.96
N LEU A 122 -11.37 14.21 -2.74
CA LEU A 122 -11.75 14.94 -1.51
C LEU A 122 -10.50 15.27 -0.69
N ASP A 123 -9.51 15.93 -1.31
CA ASP A 123 -8.19 16.22 -0.68
C ASP A 123 -7.51 14.97 -0.11
N THR A 124 -7.55 13.89 -0.91
CA THR A 124 -7.26 12.52 -0.50
C THR A 124 -5.88 12.03 -0.90
N ALA A 125 -5.04 12.89 -1.47
CA ALA A 125 -3.64 12.60 -1.73
C ALA A 125 -2.87 12.48 -0.41
N TRP A 126 -1.94 11.53 -0.33
CA TRP A 126 -1.20 11.27 0.90
C TRP A 126 0.26 10.94 0.63
N VAL A 127 1.12 11.24 1.62
CA VAL A 127 2.54 10.88 1.66
C VAL A 127 2.88 10.37 3.07
N PHE A 128 3.61 9.27 3.16
CA PHE A 128 4.11 8.68 4.40
C PHE A 128 5.59 8.34 4.26
N ARG A 129 6.33 8.40 5.38
CA ARG A 129 7.73 8.01 5.47
C ARG A 129 7.91 6.89 6.48
N ALA A 130 8.76 5.92 6.19
CA ALA A 130 9.13 4.88 7.15
C ALA A 130 10.59 4.40 6.92
N PRO A 131 11.27 3.92 7.98
CA PRO A 131 12.56 3.27 7.84
C PRO A 131 12.47 2.02 6.96
N VAL A 132 13.51 1.72 6.20
CA VAL A 132 13.58 0.51 5.34
C VAL A 132 13.30 -0.76 6.15
N GLU A 133 13.82 -0.85 7.38
CA GLU A 133 13.59 -1.96 8.30
C GLU A 133 12.10 -2.14 8.63
N THR A 134 11.38 -1.02 8.79
CA THR A 134 9.94 -1.04 9.06
C THR A 134 9.16 -1.47 7.83
N VAL A 135 9.56 -0.99 6.64
CA VAL A 135 8.95 -1.38 5.37
C VAL A 135 9.11 -2.89 5.14
N LEU A 136 10.26 -3.45 5.51
CA LEU A 136 10.64 -4.84 5.27
C LEU A 136 10.48 -5.76 6.47
N SER A 137 9.98 -5.30 7.62
CA SER A 137 9.78 -6.19 8.76
C SER A 137 8.75 -7.29 8.47
N ALA A 138 8.86 -8.43 9.15
CA ALA A 138 7.88 -9.51 9.07
C ALA A 138 6.54 -9.16 9.73
N ALA A 139 6.52 -8.17 10.62
CA ALA A 139 5.31 -7.69 11.27
C ALA A 139 4.37 -6.97 10.27
N PRO A 140 3.05 -7.18 10.37
CA PRO A 140 2.05 -6.55 9.50
C PRO A 140 1.98 -5.03 9.67
#